data_AF-A0A7W8T6E1-F1
#
_entry.id   AF-A0A7W8T6E1-F1
#
_cell.length_a   1.000
_cell.length_b   1.000
_cell.length_c   1.000
_cell.angle_alpha   90.00
_cell.angle_beta   90.00
_cell.angle_gamma   90.00
#
_symmetry.space_group_name_H-M   'P 1'
#
loop_
_entity.id
_entity.type
_entity.pdbx_description
1 polymer ?
#
loop_
_entity_poly.entity_id
_entity_poly.type
_entity_poly.pdbx_seq_one_letter_code
_entity_poly.pdbx_strand_id
1 'polypeptide(L)'
;MAPSILICVFTILTDDYSRMTAPIELPLGDQIDCWPLVRDIARAEVRDLNPKAAGIECIVAKKPDPVDVAGVGPIEFVERELTDDDHAYLLRVLPHLPALQIPYSDDVVEAFLRKFRALPDRPSWEPVLLTESRYLREHARIIEQRWELAGQHLQALQDWLDIGRIRAFRSRHVPTNELLVGTLVPRRDVLAYLDHCEIAYIGKKTAAASVEQEAKQGIGVVASKAETQEDSAVPEPRPASRSVRSAYWVAAVQPEVVKKELSEQAAPQAQAIPTGPLLDIKQVSERVGISVSMLHEKMKPASRYFDHKFPPKIQLTERTVRYSQAAVDAWIQACVSGPSAAGSTRGSEGTHAEHVALKFQSQNSAGANIANSANDQGDDDRLRDTGLLTEEIVRLFSRKARDGDLTDTFSNPPSGLKRRAQINSVKGVCAYWNPVEVALWLHEFRTGVYPARVLAEIFDYENLEPWRSRWADEVKRLDRRRGGVR
;
A
#
# COMPACT_ATOMS: atom_id res chain seq x y z
N MET A 1 -2.79 72.54 0.03
CA MET A 1 -2.76 71.31 0.83
C MET A 1 -3.61 70.28 0.11
N ALA A 2 -2.96 69.36 -0.60
CA ALA A 2 -3.62 68.33 -1.41
C ALA A 2 -3.59 67.00 -0.65
N PRO A 3 -4.68 66.20 -0.66
CA PRO A 3 -4.67 64.88 -0.05
C PRO A 3 -4.04 63.87 -1.01
N SER A 4 -2.98 63.20 -0.56
CA SER A 4 -2.38 62.05 -1.23
C SER A 4 -3.36 60.88 -1.22
N ILE A 5 -3.90 60.56 -2.40
CA ILE A 5 -4.66 59.34 -2.64
C ILE A 5 -3.65 58.21 -2.80
N LEU A 6 -3.49 57.40 -1.76
CA LEU A 6 -2.76 56.13 -1.82
C LEU A 6 -3.64 55.12 -2.56
N ILE A 7 -3.51 55.02 -3.88
CA ILE A 7 -4.12 53.97 -4.67
C ILE A 7 -3.32 52.69 -4.40
N CYS A 8 -3.76 51.89 -3.44
CA CYS A 8 -3.36 50.49 -3.35
C CYS A 8 -3.99 49.78 -4.55
N VAL A 9 -3.21 49.62 -5.62
CA VAL A 9 -3.51 48.67 -6.68
C VAL A 9 -3.36 47.27 -6.08
N PHE A 10 -4.43 46.76 -5.46
CA PHE A 10 -4.61 45.33 -5.34
C PHE A 10 -4.89 44.82 -6.75
N THR A 11 -3.83 44.34 -7.41
CA THR A 11 -3.98 43.53 -8.61
C THR A 11 -4.81 42.32 -8.20
N ILE A 12 -6.08 42.34 -8.59
CA ILE A 12 -6.96 41.19 -8.53
C ILE A 12 -6.38 40.19 -9.54
N LEU A 13 -5.46 39.35 -9.05
CA LEU A 13 -5.28 38.01 -9.59
C LEU A 13 -6.57 37.27 -9.21
N THR A 14 -7.59 37.36 -10.06
CA THR A 14 -8.62 36.34 -10.13
C THR A 14 -7.93 35.09 -10.66
N ASP A 15 -7.22 34.44 -9.76
CA ASP A 15 -6.55 33.17 -9.98
C ASP A 15 -7.63 32.14 -10.33
N ASP A 16 -7.36 31.44 -11.43
CA ASP A 16 -7.85 30.11 -11.78
C ASP A 16 -7.37 29.08 -10.72
N TYR A 17 -7.59 29.36 -9.42
CA TYR A 17 -7.18 28.51 -8.29
C TYR A 17 -7.86 27.14 -8.33
N SER A 18 -8.88 26.97 -9.17
CA SER A 18 -9.68 25.75 -9.28
C SER A 18 -8.97 24.59 -9.97
N ARG A 19 -7.86 24.75 -10.69
CA ARG A 19 -7.24 23.62 -11.42
C ARG A 19 -5.72 23.60 -11.53
N MET A 20 -4.98 24.34 -10.71
CA MET A 20 -3.55 24.09 -10.64
C MET A 20 -3.30 22.75 -9.92
N THR A 21 -3.08 21.71 -10.72
CA THR A 21 -2.64 20.39 -10.27
C THR A 21 -1.25 20.52 -9.66
N ALA A 22 -1.00 19.80 -8.56
CA ALA A 22 0.31 19.82 -7.95
C ALA A 22 1.32 19.17 -8.92
N PRO A 23 2.46 19.79 -9.21
CA PRO A 23 3.41 19.22 -10.15
C PRO A 23 3.95 17.90 -9.62
N ILE A 24 4.07 16.90 -10.50
CA ILE A 24 4.53 15.56 -10.14
C ILE A 24 6.05 15.56 -10.02
N GLU A 25 6.58 15.03 -8.91
CA GLU A 25 8.00 14.77 -8.77
C GLU A 25 8.38 13.43 -9.43
N LEU A 26 9.09 13.50 -10.55
CA LEU A 26 9.54 12.29 -11.23
C LEU A 26 10.79 11.71 -10.56
N PRO A 27 10.86 10.37 -10.34
CA PRO A 27 12.03 9.73 -9.75
C PRO A 27 13.28 9.95 -10.60
N LEU A 28 14.47 9.90 -9.99
CA LEU A 28 15.74 9.99 -10.72
C LEU A 28 15.95 8.73 -11.58
N GLY A 29 16.53 8.91 -12.78
CA GLY A 29 16.87 7.82 -13.68
C GLY A 29 16.24 7.96 -15.07
N ASP A 30 16.77 7.15 -16.00
CA ASP A 30 16.39 7.16 -17.42
C ASP A 30 15.13 6.34 -17.71
N GLN A 31 14.65 5.58 -16.73
CA GLN A 31 13.46 4.75 -16.83
C GLN A 31 12.60 4.91 -15.57
N ILE A 32 11.29 4.96 -15.76
CA ILE A 32 10.31 5.20 -14.71
C ILE A 32 9.34 4.02 -14.70
N ASP A 33 9.03 3.49 -13.52
CA ASP A 33 8.02 2.45 -13.36
C ASP A 33 6.63 3.03 -13.65
N CYS A 34 5.88 2.37 -14.55
CA CYS A 34 4.59 2.87 -15.02
C CYS A 34 3.55 2.93 -13.91
N TRP A 35 3.57 2.00 -12.94
CA TRP A 35 2.52 1.91 -11.93
C TRP A 35 2.62 3.02 -10.88
N PRO A 36 3.78 3.29 -10.26
CA PRO A 36 3.97 4.48 -9.43
C PRO A 36 3.66 5.78 -10.19
N LEU A 37 4.06 5.88 -11.46
CA LEU A 37 3.79 7.06 -12.29
C LEU A 37 2.30 7.37 -12.40
N VAL A 38 1.46 6.41 -12.83
CA VAL A 38 0.02 6.67 -12.99
C VAL A 38 -0.68 6.96 -11.66
N ARG A 39 -0.18 6.39 -10.56
CA ARG A 39 -0.67 6.71 -9.22
C ARG A 39 -0.32 8.13 -8.79
N ASP A 40 0.89 8.58 -9.11
CA ASP A 40 1.33 9.94 -8.78
C ASP A 40 0.63 10.98 -9.66
N ILE A 41 0.32 10.64 -10.93
CA ILE A 41 -0.58 11.44 -11.78
C ILE A 41 -1.97 11.56 -11.14
N ALA A 42 -2.60 10.44 -10.79
CA ALA A 42 -3.92 10.45 -10.20
C ALA A 42 -3.96 11.24 -8.87
N ARG A 43 -2.88 11.21 -8.08
CA ARG A 43 -2.73 12.00 -6.86
C ARG A 43 -2.57 13.51 -7.12
N ALA A 44 -1.88 13.88 -8.21
CA ALA A 44 -1.71 15.28 -8.58
C ALA A 44 -3.02 15.92 -9.08
N GLU A 45 -3.85 15.12 -9.76
CA GLU A 45 -5.14 15.56 -10.28
C GLU A 45 -6.25 15.54 -9.21
N VAL A 46 -6.29 14.50 -8.37
CA VAL A 46 -7.26 14.40 -7.27
C VAL A 46 -6.57 14.74 -5.96
N ARG A 47 -6.88 15.91 -5.38
CA ARG A 47 -6.28 16.39 -4.13
C ARG A 47 -6.56 15.44 -2.95
N ASP A 48 -5.56 15.25 -2.11
CA ASP A 48 -5.73 14.57 -0.82
C ASP A 48 -6.54 15.43 0.14
N LEU A 49 -7.30 14.77 1.01
CA LEU A 49 -7.75 15.43 2.24
C LEU A 49 -6.53 15.64 3.13
N ASN A 50 -6.38 16.86 3.66
CA ASN A 50 -5.36 17.11 4.65
C ASN A 50 -5.76 16.42 5.97
N PRO A 51 -5.02 15.39 6.45
CA PRO A 51 -5.34 14.75 7.73
C PRO A 51 -5.13 15.69 8.92
N LYS A 52 -4.40 16.78 8.71
CA LYS A 52 -4.18 17.87 9.67
C LYS A 52 -4.95 19.12 9.28
N ALA A 53 -6.04 18.95 8.51
CA ALA A 53 -6.92 20.06 8.17
C ALA A 53 -7.28 20.84 9.43
N ALA A 54 -7.07 22.14 9.37
CA ALA A 54 -7.34 23.07 10.45
C ALA A 54 -8.00 24.33 9.89
N GLY A 55 -8.81 24.98 10.73
CA GLY A 55 -9.51 26.20 10.35
C GLY A 55 -10.46 25.98 9.18
N ILE A 56 -10.23 26.67 8.06
CA ILE A 56 -11.16 26.66 6.92
C ILE A 56 -11.21 25.32 6.19
N GLU A 57 -10.12 24.55 6.22
CA GLU A 57 -10.05 23.22 5.58
C GLU A 57 -10.97 22.20 6.25
N CYS A 58 -11.44 22.48 7.47
CA CYS A 58 -12.43 21.66 8.16
C CYS A 58 -13.86 21.91 7.68
N ILE A 59 -14.10 22.91 6.84
CA ILE A 59 -15.43 23.29 6.33
C ILE A 59 -15.49 22.88 4.85
N VAL A 60 -16.34 21.89 4.56
CA VAL A 60 -16.38 21.24 3.23
C VAL A 60 -17.56 21.66 2.38
N ALA A 61 -18.60 22.21 2.98
CA ALA A 61 -19.77 22.69 2.28
C ALA A 61 -20.51 23.73 3.12
N LYS A 62 -21.55 24.32 2.54
CA LYS A 62 -22.54 25.13 3.24
C LYS A 62 -23.93 24.50 3.09
N LYS A 63 -24.71 24.58 4.16
CA LYS A 63 -26.11 24.15 4.17
C LYS A 63 -26.99 25.38 4.33
N PRO A 64 -27.86 25.71 3.37
CA PRO A 64 -28.80 26.82 3.51
C PRO A 64 -29.64 26.67 4.78
N ASP A 65 -29.94 27.79 5.43
CA ASP A 65 -30.86 27.76 6.56
C ASP A 65 -32.24 27.25 6.13
N PRO A 66 -32.91 26.47 6.98
CA PRO A 66 -34.26 26.03 6.68
C PRO A 66 -35.20 27.23 6.63
N VAL A 67 -35.67 27.56 5.43
CA VAL A 67 -36.76 28.51 5.24
C VAL A 67 -38.06 27.77 5.53
N ASP A 68 -38.73 28.15 6.61
CA ASP A 68 -40.07 27.62 6.94
C ASP A 68 -41.08 28.22 5.96
N VAL A 69 -41.27 27.54 4.83
CA VAL A 69 -42.31 27.87 3.87
C VAL A 69 -43.58 27.15 4.33
N ALA A 70 -44.45 27.88 5.00
CA ALA A 70 -45.70 27.36 5.56
C ALA A 70 -46.45 26.48 4.53
N GLY A 71 -46.52 25.18 4.82
CA GLY A 71 -47.28 24.20 4.03
C GLY A 71 -46.47 23.32 3.06
N VAL A 72 -45.16 23.56 2.90
CA VAL A 72 -44.27 22.62 2.21
C VAL A 72 -43.52 21.83 3.27
N GLY A 73 -43.63 20.51 3.25
CA GLY A 73 -42.92 19.64 4.20
C GLY A 73 -41.40 19.91 4.21
N PRO A 74 -40.66 19.41 5.21
CA PRO A 74 -39.24 19.72 5.37
C PRO A 74 -38.48 19.48 4.08
N ILE A 75 -38.04 20.56 3.44
CA ILE A 75 -37.25 20.48 2.21
C ILE A 75 -35.87 20.00 2.66
N GLU A 76 -35.46 18.82 2.18
CA GLU A 76 -34.08 18.38 2.36
C GLU A 76 -33.17 19.36 1.61
N PHE A 77 -32.49 20.22 2.36
CA PHE A 77 -31.53 21.16 1.79
C PHE A 77 -30.30 20.41 1.30
N VAL A 78 -30.10 20.44 -0.02
CA VAL A 78 -28.89 19.95 -0.69
C VAL A 78 -27.71 20.81 -0.25
N GLU A 79 -26.67 20.17 0.30
CA GLU A 79 -25.41 20.81 0.62
C GLU A 79 -24.81 21.44 -0.65
N ARG A 80 -24.25 22.65 -0.52
CA ARG A 80 -23.63 23.38 -1.63
C ARG A 80 -22.16 23.58 -1.38
N GLU A 81 -21.38 23.64 -2.46
CA GLU A 81 -19.97 24.01 -2.40
C GLU A 81 -19.82 25.45 -1.89
N LEU A 82 -18.68 25.71 -1.23
CA LEU A 82 -18.29 27.05 -0.81
C LEU A 82 -17.85 27.85 -2.03
N THR A 83 -18.38 29.05 -2.16
CA THR A 83 -17.96 30.05 -3.15
C THR A 83 -16.79 30.86 -2.62
N ASP A 84 -16.09 31.59 -3.49
CA ASP A 84 -14.97 32.45 -3.09
C ASP A 84 -15.39 33.50 -2.05
N ASP A 85 -16.61 34.03 -2.17
CA ASP A 85 -17.18 34.95 -1.19
C ASP A 85 -17.40 34.29 0.17
N ASP A 86 -17.83 33.02 0.21
CA ASP A 86 -17.95 32.27 1.46
C ASP A 86 -16.57 32.01 2.08
N HIS A 87 -15.56 31.71 1.26
CA HIS A 87 -14.19 31.53 1.72
C HIS A 87 -13.64 32.82 2.33
N ALA A 88 -13.81 33.95 1.64
CA ALA A 88 -13.40 35.26 2.14
C ALA A 88 -14.12 35.61 3.46
N TYR A 89 -15.42 35.32 3.55
CA TYR A 89 -16.18 35.49 4.78
C TYR A 89 -15.65 34.59 5.92
N LEU A 90 -15.44 33.30 5.66
CA LEU A 90 -14.95 32.33 6.63
C LEU A 90 -13.56 32.71 7.16
N LEU A 91 -12.62 33.08 6.28
CA LEU A 91 -11.28 33.53 6.68
C LEU A 91 -11.32 34.73 7.64
N ARG A 92 -12.28 35.64 7.45
CA ARG A 92 -12.48 36.79 8.33
C ARG A 92 -13.02 36.40 9.71
N VAL A 93 -13.94 35.43 9.79
CA VAL A 93 -14.62 35.09 11.05
C VAL A 93 -13.94 33.97 11.84
N LEU A 94 -13.23 33.06 11.19
CA LEU A 94 -12.59 31.90 11.80
C LEU A 94 -11.67 32.23 12.99
N PRO A 95 -10.85 33.31 12.98
CA PRO A 95 -10.03 33.68 14.13
C PRO A 95 -10.82 34.00 15.41
N HIS A 96 -12.12 34.29 15.29
CA HIS A 96 -13.01 34.60 16.42
C HIS A 96 -13.84 33.39 16.89
N LEU A 97 -13.77 32.28 16.15
CA LEU A 97 -14.48 31.04 16.44
C LEU A 97 -13.55 30.04 17.16
N PRO A 98 -14.11 29.00 17.81
CA PRO A 98 -13.29 27.90 18.33
C PRO A 98 -12.44 27.30 17.21
N ALA A 99 -11.18 26.97 17.51
CA ALA A 99 -10.29 26.37 16.52
C ALA A 99 -10.82 25.00 16.09
N LEU A 100 -10.93 24.80 14.78
CA LEU A 100 -11.25 23.50 14.19
C LEU A 100 -9.93 22.78 13.87
N GLN A 101 -9.78 21.57 14.41
CA GLN A 101 -8.67 20.66 14.11
C GLN A 101 -9.19 19.23 14.16
N ILE A 102 -9.00 18.45 13.09
CA ILE A 102 -9.43 17.04 13.02
C ILE A 102 -8.46 16.17 13.84
N PRO A 103 -8.95 15.16 14.60
CA PRO A 103 -10.36 14.86 14.88
C PRO A 103 -10.93 15.80 15.96
N TYR A 104 -12.18 16.22 15.81
CA TYR A 104 -12.90 17.00 16.83
C TYR A 104 -14.04 16.20 17.46
N SER A 105 -14.29 16.44 18.75
CA SER A 105 -15.44 15.90 19.46
C SER A 105 -16.74 16.64 19.08
N ASP A 106 -17.88 16.00 19.29
CA ASP A 106 -19.20 16.60 19.05
C ASP A 106 -19.40 17.90 19.85
N ASP A 107 -18.79 18.00 21.04
CA ASP A 107 -18.81 19.23 21.84
C ASP A 107 -18.11 20.41 21.16
N VAL A 108 -17.00 20.16 20.47
CA VAL A 108 -16.24 21.19 19.73
C VAL A 108 -17.04 21.64 18.51
N VAL A 109 -17.66 20.69 17.79
CA VAL A 109 -18.56 20.95 16.66
C VAL A 109 -19.71 21.85 17.11
N GLU A 110 -20.41 21.48 18.19
CA GLU A 110 -21.56 22.24 18.67
C GLU A 110 -21.14 23.60 19.22
N ALA A 111 -20.01 23.69 19.93
CA ALA A 111 -19.48 24.97 20.40
C ALA A 111 -19.12 25.91 19.24
N PHE A 112 -18.56 25.37 18.15
CA PHE A 112 -18.27 26.10 16.93
C PHE A 112 -19.55 26.59 16.26
N LEU A 113 -20.50 25.70 15.98
CA LEU A 113 -21.76 26.04 15.30
C LEU A 113 -22.58 27.03 16.12
N ARG A 114 -22.65 26.87 17.45
CA ARG A 114 -23.32 27.82 18.34
C ARG A 114 -22.71 29.22 18.26
N LYS A 115 -21.37 29.34 18.25
CA LYS A 115 -20.71 30.64 18.11
C LYS A 115 -20.88 31.23 16.70
N PHE A 116 -20.81 30.40 15.66
CA PHE A 116 -21.07 30.81 14.29
C PHE A 116 -22.50 31.38 14.14
N ARG A 117 -23.49 30.70 14.72
CA ARG A 117 -24.90 31.12 14.73
C ARG A 117 -25.14 32.46 15.42
N ALA A 118 -24.27 32.84 16.37
CA ALA A 118 -24.38 34.07 17.15
C ALA A 118 -23.67 35.28 16.53
N LEU A 119 -23.04 35.13 15.35
CA LEU A 119 -22.38 36.25 14.67
C LEU A 119 -23.42 37.27 14.17
N PRO A 120 -23.17 38.58 14.32
CA PRO A 120 -24.13 39.62 13.92
C PRO A 120 -24.35 39.67 12.40
N ASP A 121 -23.31 39.42 11.62
CA ASP A 121 -23.33 39.45 10.14
C ASP A 121 -23.36 38.03 9.55
N ARG A 122 -24.05 37.09 10.21
CA ARG A 122 -24.09 35.69 9.78
C ARG A 122 -24.78 35.55 8.42
N PRO A 123 -24.21 34.79 7.47
CA PRO A 123 -24.92 34.44 6.23
C PRO A 123 -26.11 33.51 6.51
N SER A 124 -27.03 33.42 5.54
CA SER A 124 -28.22 32.55 5.59
C SER A 124 -27.90 31.07 5.29
N TRP A 125 -26.79 30.58 5.84
CA TRP A 125 -26.33 29.20 5.72
C TRP A 125 -25.48 28.80 6.93
N GLU A 126 -25.40 27.50 7.21
CA GLU A 126 -24.53 26.92 8.23
C GLU A 126 -23.35 26.15 7.61
N PRO A 127 -22.15 26.26 8.18
CA PRO A 127 -20.97 25.55 7.70
C PRO A 127 -21.13 24.05 7.95
N VAL A 128 -20.84 23.26 6.93
CA VAL A 128 -20.84 21.81 7.02
C VAL A 128 -19.42 21.35 7.33
N LEU A 129 -19.25 20.80 8.53
CA LEU A 129 -17.93 20.41 9.04
C LEU A 129 -17.56 18.98 8.60
N LEU A 130 -16.28 18.78 8.29
CA LEU A 130 -15.66 17.48 7.97
C LEU A 130 -15.53 16.56 9.19
N THR A 131 -16.65 16.02 9.69
CA THR A 131 -16.65 15.07 10.81
C THR A 131 -15.78 13.84 10.52
N GLU A 132 -15.31 13.10 11.53
CA GLU A 132 -14.50 11.89 11.31
C GLU A 132 -15.18 10.89 10.37
N SER A 133 -16.47 10.64 10.58
CA SER A 133 -17.28 9.76 9.71
C SER A 133 -17.38 10.29 8.27
N ARG A 134 -17.39 11.61 8.09
CA ARG A 134 -17.40 12.22 6.76
C ARG A 134 -16.01 12.21 6.12
N TYR A 135 -14.96 12.50 6.89
CA TYR A 135 -13.57 12.39 6.46
C TYR A 135 -13.29 11.00 5.90
N LEU A 136 -13.66 9.95 6.62
CA LEU A 136 -13.45 8.57 6.17
C LEU A 136 -14.22 8.24 4.89
N ARG A 137 -15.48 8.70 4.77
CA ARG A 137 -16.27 8.50 3.54
C ARG A 137 -15.68 9.23 2.35
N GLU A 138 -15.29 10.49 2.53
CA GLU A 138 -14.71 11.30 1.45
C GLU A 138 -13.32 10.79 1.08
N HIS A 139 -12.52 10.38 2.06
CA HIS A 139 -11.22 9.76 1.82
C HIS A 139 -11.34 8.47 1.01
N ALA A 140 -12.32 7.61 1.33
CA ALA A 140 -12.61 6.41 0.54
C ALA A 140 -13.00 6.76 -0.91
N ARG A 141 -13.88 7.76 -1.09
CA ARG A 141 -14.28 8.26 -2.41
C ARG A 141 -13.08 8.78 -3.22
N ILE A 142 -12.18 9.54 -2.58
CA ILE A 142 -10.95 10.05 -3.21
C ILE A 142 -10.02 8.90 -3.62
N ILE A 143 -9.89 7.86 -2.79
CA ILE A 143 -9.11 6.67 -3.13
C ILE A 143 -9.70 5.97 -4.36
N GLU A 144 -11.01 5.76 -4.40
CA GLU A 144 -11.69 5.13 -5.53
C GLU A 144 -11.51 5.95 -6.81
N GLN A 145 -11.74 7.25 -6.75
CA GLN A 145 -11.57 8.16 -7.89
C GLN A 145 -10.13 8.14 -8.41
N ARG A 146 -9.14 8.13 -7.52
CA ARG A 146 -7.72 8.02 -7.90
C ARG A 146 -7.39 6.70 -8.55
N TRP A 147 -8.00 5.62 -8.06
CA TRP A 147 -7.80 4.29 -8.64
C TRP A 147 -8.35 4.23 -10.07
N GLU A 148 -9.55 4.76 -10.28
CA GLU A 148 -10.17 4.84 -11.60
C GLU A 148 -9.32 5.69 -12.56
N LEU A 149 -8.91 6.88 -12.13
CA LEU A 149 -8.07 7.78 -12.93
C LEU A 149 -6.68 7.17 -13.26
N ALA A 150 -6.05 6.50 -12.28
CA ALA A 150 -4.82 5.76 -12.54
C ALA A 150 -5.00 4.65 -13.59
N GLY A 151 -6.16 3.97 -13.57
CA GLY A 151 -6.55 3.00 -14.59
C GLY A 151 -6.69 3.64 -15.97
N GLN A 152 -7.32 4.81 -16.06
CA GLN A 152 -7.47 5.57 -17.31
C GLN A 152 -6.11 5.96 -17.89
N HIS A 153 -5.19 6.49 -17.08
CA HIS A 153 -3.84 6.83 -17.57
C HIS A 153 -3.02 5.59 -17.95
N LEU A 154 -3.18 4.47 -17.23
CA LEU A 154 -2.51 3.22 -17.60
C LEU A 154 -3.01 2.72 -18.97
N GLN A 155 -4.32 2.81 -19.22
CA GLN A 155 -4.89 2.45 -20.52
C GLN A 155 -4.39 3.40 -21.62
N ALA A 156 -4.35 4.71 -21.38
CA ALA A 156 -3.83 5.68 -22.35
C ALA A 156 -2.35 5.42 -22.69
N LEU A 157 -1.52 5.08 -21.69
CA LEU A 157 -0.14 4.66 -21.93
C LEU A 157 -0.05 3.34 -22.70
N GLN A 158 -0.95 2.39 -22.45
CA GLN A 158 -1.02 1.14 -23.20
C GLN A 158 -1.36 1.41 -24.67
N ASP A 159 -2.32 2.29 -24.95
CA ASP A 159 -2.66 2.70 -26.31
C ASP A 159 -1.45 3.37 -27.01
N TRP A 160 -0.68 4.19 -26.27
CA TRP A 160 0.58 4.78 -26.76
C TRP A 160 1.66 3.73 -27.07
N LEU A 161 1.70 2.64 -26.30
CA LEU A 161 2.61 1.53 -26.52
C LEU A 161 2.20 0.74 -27.78
N ASP A 162 0.90 0.49 -27.94
CA ASP A 162 0.35 -0.29 -29.06
C ASP A 162 0.57 0.41 -30.42
N ILE A 163 0.49 1.75 -30.45
CA ILE A 163 0.82 2.55 -31.65
C ILE A 163 2.33 2.78 -31.84
N GLY A 164 3.17 2.27 -30.94
CA GLY A 164 4.63 2.42 -30.99
C GLY A 164 5.14 3.82 -30.66
N ARG A 165 4.35 4.67 -30.00
CA ARG A 165 4.73 6.03 -29.59
C ARG A 165 5.65 6.02 -28.37
N ILE A 166 5.52 5.02 -27.51
CA ILE A 166 6.42 4.77 -26.38
C ILE A 166 7.02 3.37 -26.47
N ARG A 167 8.06 3.15 -25.69
CA ARG A 167 8.65 1.82 -25.48
C ARG A 167 8.51 1.42 -24.03
N ALA A 168 8.32 0.14 -23.78
CA ALA A 168 8.21 -0.40 -22.44
C ALA A 168 9.15 -1.59 -22.26
N PHE A 169 9.71 -1.72 -21.06
CA PHE A 169 10.69 -2.76 -20.73
C PHE A 169 10.35 -3.40 -19.40
N ARG A 170 10.56 -4.70 -19.25
CA ARG A 170 10.56 -5.34 -17.92
C ARG A 170 11.85 -5.00 -17.15
N SER A 171 11.92 -5.36 -15.87
CA SER A 171 13.08 -5.13 -14.98
C SER A 171 14.44 -5.69 -15.45
N ARG A 172 14.49 -6.45 -16.56
CA ARG A 172 15.71 -6.92 -17.22
C ARG A 172 15.98 -6.27 -18.58
N HIS A 173 15.36 -5.11 -18.83
CA HIS A 173 15.40 -4.40 -20.11
C HIS A 173 14.90 -5.23 -21.31
N VAL A 174 14.04 -6.22 -21.07
CA VAL A 174 13.38 -6.98 -22.12
C VAL A 174 12.18 -6.17 -22.62
N PRO A 175 12.11 -5.83 -23.91
CA PRO A 175 10.95 -5.14 -24.48
C PRO A 175 9.65 -5.90 -24.20
N THR A 176 8.58 -5.18 -23.90
CA THR A 176 7.25 -5.74 -23.65
C THR A 176 6.20 -4.91 -24.38
N ASN A 177 5.13 -5.56 -24.82
CA ASN A 177 3.99 -4.91 -25.49
C ASN A 177 2.81 -4.71 -24.53
N GLU A 178 3.01 -4.99 -23.25
CA GLU A 178 1.98 -4.91 -22.20
C GLU A 178 2.56 -4.19 -20.98
N LEU A 179 1.81 -3.22 -20.46
CA LEU A 179 2.13 -2.47 -19.26
C LEU A 179 1.58 -3.18 -18.02
N LEU A 180 2.46 -3.92 -17.36
CA LEU A 180 2.19 -4.58 -16.08
C LEU A 180 2.92 -3.88 -14.93
N VAL A 181 2.54 -4.18 -13.69
CA VAL A 181 3.30 -3.73 -12.50
C VAL A 181 4.78 -4.13 -12.62
N GLY A 182 5.68 -3.15 -12.46
CA GLY A 182 7.13 -3.34 -12.63
C GLY A 182 7.63 -3.15 -14.07
N THR A 183 6.78 -2.66 -14.98
CA THR A 183 7.17 -2.25 -16.32
C THR A 183 7.77 -0.85 -16.29
N LEU A 184 8.88 -0.70 -16.98
CA LEU A 184 9.70 0.51 -17.03
C LEU A 184 9.51 1.20 -18.38
N VAL A 185 9.19 2.49 -18.34
CA VAL A 185 9.06 3.36 -19.53
C VAL A 185 10.22 4.35 -19.54
N PRO A 186 10.91 4.57 -20.67
CA PRO A 186 11.96 5.58 -20.76
C PRO A 186 11.46 6.96 -20.33
N ARG A 187 12.26 7.69 -19.56
CA ARG A 187 11.94 9.01 -19.04
C ARG A 187 11.48 9.96 -20.14
N ARG A 188 12.19 10.00 -21.27
CA ARG A 188 11.84 10.84 -22.42
C ARG A 188 10.40 10.60 -22.89
N ASP A 189 10.00 9.33 -22.95
CA ASP A 189 8.69 8.92 -23.45
C ASP A 189 7.60 9.24 -22.40
N VAL A 190 7.93 9.14 -21.09
CA VAL A 190 7.07 9.63 -20.00
C VAL A 190 6.87 11.15 -20.04
N LEU A 191 7.94 11.92 -20.24
CA LEU A 191 7.84 13.39 -20.35
C LEU A 191 6.94 13.80 -21.51
N ALA A 192 7.10 13.15 -22.66
CA ALA A 192 6.24 13.40 -23.83
C ALA A 192 4.76 13.06 -23.56
N TYR A 193 4.49 12.04 -22.73
CA TYR A 193 3.13 11.71 -22.30
C TYR A 193 2.57 12.77 -21.34
N LEU A 194 3.34 13.21 -20.34
CA LEU A 194 2.92 14.25 -19.40
C LEU A 194 2.68 15.59 -20.11
N ASP A 195 3.55 15.98 -21.05
CA ASP A 195 3.38 17.18 -21.88
C ASP A 195 2.08 17.10 -22.72
N HIS A 196 1.76 15.91 -23.25
CA HIS A 196 0.54 15.70 -24.02
C HIS A 196 -0.74 15.81 -23.19
N CYS A 197 -0.70 15.34 -21.94
CA CYS A 197 -1.81 15.45 -21.00
C CYS A 197 -1.84 16.81 -20.28
N GLU A 198 -0.92 17.73 -20.59
CA GLU A 198 -0.78 19.04 -19.93
C GLU A 198 -0.56 18.91 -18.39
N ILE A 199 0.09 17.82 -17.96
CA ILE A 199 0.36 17.56 -16.55
C ILE A 199 1.71 18.16 -16.16
N ALA A 200 1.69 19.08 -15.19
CA ALA A 200 2.91 19.71 -14.68
C ALA A 200 3.82 18.69 -13.97
N TYR A 201 5.14 18.80 -14.18
CA TYR A 201 6.13 17.95 -13.52
C TYR A 201 7.40 18.71 -13.13
N ILE A 202 8.06 18.24 -12.07
CA ILE A 202 9.37 18.72 -11.64
C ILE A 202 10.39 17.61 -11.91
N GLY A 203 11.30 17.88 -12.85
CA GLY A 203 12.46 17.03 -13.06
C GLY A 203 13.55 17.35 -12.03
N LYS A 204 13.90 16.40 -11.16
CA LYS A 204 15.16 16.48 -10.40
C LYS A 204 16.31 16.41 -11.40
N LYS A 205 16.85 17.56 -11.79
CA LYS A 205 17.99 17.67 -12.71
C LYS A 205 19.15 16.89 -12.09
N THR A 206 19.60 15.83 -12.75
CA THR A 206 20.80 15.11 -12.35
C THR A 206 21.98 16.06 -12.50
N ALA A 207 22.55 16.50 -11.37
CA ALA A 207 23.66 17.46 -11.33
C ALA A 207 24.91 17.01 -12.13
N ALA A 208 24.98 15.74 -12.52
CA ALA A 208 26.08 15.18 -13.31
C ALA A 208 26.06 15.55 -14.80
N ALA A 209 24.92 15.99 -15.37
CA ALA A 209 24.81 16.30 -16.81
C ALA A 209 25.06 17.78 -17.16
N SER A 210 25.13 18.68 -16.16
CA SER A 210 25.39 20.11 -16.41
C SER A 210 26.86 20.46 -16.71
N VAL A 211 27.80 19.52 -16.60
CA VAL A 211 29.23 19.80 -16.87
C VAL A 211 29.60 19.65 -18.36
N GLU A 212 28.83 18.91 -19.16
CA GLU A 212 29.17 18.70 -20.60
C GLU A 212 28.47 19.65 -21.58
N GLN A 213 27.47 20.42 -21.16
CA GLN A 213 26.75 21.34 -22.06
C GLN A 213 27.23 22.79 -22.04
N GLU A 214 28.10 23.19 -21.10
CA GLU A 214 28.74 24.53 -21.12
C GLU A 214 30.03 24.57 -21.96
N ALA A 215 30.55 23.44 -22.44
CA ALA A 215 31.82 23.39 -23.20
C ALA A 215 31.68 23.58 -24.73
N LYS A 216 30.47 23.86 -25.26
CA LYS A 216 30.26 24.02 -26.73
C LYS A 216 29.51 25.28 -27.18
N GLN A 217 29.29 26.26 -26.31
CA GLN A 217 28.84 27.59 -26.75
C GLN A 217 29.98 28.59 -26.66
N GLY A 218 30.82 28.61 -27.71
CA GLY A 218 31.99 29.47 -27.70
C GLY A 218 32.75 29.55 -29.03
N ILE A 219 32.09 29.45 -30.19
CA ILE A 219 32.64 29.95 -31.46
C ILE A 219 31.47 30.51 -32.28
N GLY A 220 31.45 31.83 -32.45
CA GLY A 220 30.49 32.51 -33.32
C GLY A 220 30.95 32.51 -34.77
N VAL A 221 30.00 32.54 -35.72
CA VAL A 221 30.17 33.17 -37.04
C VAL A 221 28.82 33.75 -37.48
N VAL A 222 28.95 34.95 -38.03
CA VAL A 222 27.97 35.90 -38.54
C VAL A 222 27.37 35.45 -39.90
N ALA A 223 26.09 35.78 -40.08
CA ALA A 223 25.31 36.02 -41.30
C ALA A 223 25.57 35.22 -42.59
N SER A 224 24.49 34.66 -43.17
CA SER A 224 23.87 35.21 -44.38
C SER A 224 22.53 34.55 -44.72
N LYS A 225 21.66 35.38 -45.28
CA LYS A 225 20.30 35.18 -45.76
C LYS A 225 20.34 34.61 -47.19
N ALA A 226 19.48 33.64 -47.53
CA ALA A 226 18.89 33.49 -48.87
C ALA A 226 17.77 32.43 -48.88
N GLU A 227 16.84 32.67 -49.78
CA GLU A 227 15.54 32.05 -50.05
C GLU A 227 15.59 30.66 -50.72
N THR A 228 14.46 29.95 -50.56
CA THR A 228 13.71 29.14 -51.54
C THR A 228 14.44 28.02 -52.30
N GLN A 229 13.90 26.78 -52.22
CA GLN A 229 13.20 26.10 -53.34
C GLN A 229 12.91 24.63 -53.02
N GLU A 230 11.68 24.22 -53.30
CA GLU A 230 11.21 22.82 -53.39
C GLU A 230 12.03 22.03 -54.43
N ASP A 231 12.37 20.77 -54.16
CA ASP A 231 11.80 19.66 -54.94
C ASP A 231 12.26 18.27 -54.46
N SER A 232 11.40 17.32 -54.81
CA SER A 232 11.45 15.86 -54.67
C SER A 232 12.80 15.17 -54.92
N ALA A 233 13.11 14.12 -54.13
CA ALA A 233 13.42 12.77 -54.66
C ALA A 233 13.80 11.77 -53.56
N VAL A 234 13.06 10.67 -53.51
CA VAL A 234 13.39 9.36 -52.93
C VAL A 234 14.55 8.73 -53.75
N PRO A 235 15.54 8.08 -53.12
CA PRO A 235 15.53 6.61 -53.15
C PRO A 235 16.03 5.89 -51.89
N GLU A 236 15.47 4.71 -51.72
CA GLU A 236 15.75 3.63 -50.76
C GLU A 236 17.02 2.82 -51.18
N PRO A 237 17.34 1.65 -50.56
CA PRO A 237 18.36 1.45 -49.53
C PRO A 237 19.58 0.62 -50.02
N ARG A 238 20.63 0.49 -49.18
CA ARG A 238 21.59 -0.66 -49.04
C ARG A 238 22.89 -0.25 -48.28
N PRO A 239 23.78 -1.17 -47.85
CA PRO A 239 23.63 -2.01 -46.64
C PRO A 239 24.88 -1.95 -45.72
N ALA A 240 24.80 -2.68 -44.61
CA ALA A 240 25.84 -3.18 -43.71
C ALA A 240 27.33 -2.86 -43.98
N SER A 241 28.05 -2.42 -42.93
CA SER A 241 29.19 -3.13 -42.31
C SER A 241 30.28 -2.19 -41.78
N ARG A 242 30.70 -2.44 -40.51
CA ARG A 242 32.03 -2.30 -39.87
C ARG A 242 31.87 -1.62 -38.50
N SER A 243 31.96 -2.34 -37.37
CA SER A 243 33.12 -3.07 -36.86
C SER A 243 34.41 -2.23 -36.88
N VAL A 244 34.65 -1.50 -35.80
CA VAL A 244 36.00 -1.18 -35.33
C VAL A 244 36.02 -1.30 -33.80
N ARG A 245 36.73 -2.34 -33.35
CA ARG A 245 37.29 -2.46 -32.01
C ARG A 245 38.24 -1.28 -31.78
N SER A 246 38.18 -0.65 -30.61
CA SER A 246 39.33 0.09 -30.08
C SER A 246 39.50 -0.27 -28.62
N ALA A 247 40.61 -0.94 -28.35
CA ALA A 247 41.12 -1.31 -27.05
C ALA A 247 42.51 -0.68 -26.90
N TYR A 248 42.91 -0.52 -25.63
CA TYR A 248 44.22 -0.12 -25.09
C TYR A 248 44.48 1.37 -24.91
N TRP A 249 44.55 1.77 -23.64
CA TRP A 249 45.79 2.28 -23.05
C TRP A 249 46.00 1.72 -21.65
N VAL A 250 47.27 1.52 -21.33
CA VAL A 250 47.88 0.79 -20.20
C VAL A 250 48.67 1.78 -19.33
N ALA A 251 48.83 1.43 -18.04
CA ALA A 251 49.83 1.88 -17.06
C ALA A 251 49.66 3.30 -16.48
N ALA A 252 49.34 3.46 -15.20
CA ALA A 252 50.12 3.17 -13.97
C ALA A 252 51.06 4.32 -13.58
N VAL A 253 50.77 5.01 -12.48
CA VAL A 253 51.74 5.53 -11.49
C VAL A 253 50.99 5.75 -10.16
N GLN A 254 51.43 5.08 -9.09
CA GLN A 254 51.22 5.52 -7.70
C GLN A 254 52.42 6.36 -7.24
N PRO A 255 52.27 7.14 -6.16
CA PRO A 255 53.13 6.83 -5.03
C PRO A 255 52.41 6.85 -3.67
N GLU A 256 52.92 5.98 -2.80
CA GLU A 256 52.70 5.90 -1.36
C GLU A 256 53.04 7.21 -0.64
N VAL A 257 52.26 7.55 0.39
CA VAL A 257 52.78 8.23 1.59
C VAL A 257 52.19 7.58 2.83
N VAL A 258 53.12 6.99 3.59
CA VAL A 258 53.01 6.42 4.93
C VAL A 258 52.50 7.47 5.92
N LYS A 259 51.48 7.11 6.73
CA LYS A 259 51.41 7.51 8.15
C LYS A 259 50.76 6.41 8.98
N LYS A 260 51.45 6.11 10.07
CA LYS A 260 51.31 5.01 11.01
C LYS A 260 50.67 5.58 12.27
N GLU A 261 49.51 5.10 12.68
CA GLU A 261 49.03 5.34 14.04
C GLU A 261 48.20 4.17 14.56
N LEU A 262 48.54 3.79 15.78
CA LEU A 262 48.08 2.64 16.55
C LEU A 262 46.60 2.79 16.94
N SER A 263 45.79 1.77 16.69
CA SER A 263 44.67 1.44 17.58
C SER A 263 44.38 -0.05 17.51
N GLU A 264 44.58 -0.67 18.66
CA GLU A 264 44.45 -2.07 18.98
C GLU A 264 42.97 -2.39 19.24
N GLN A 265 42.28 -3.06 18.30
CA GLN A 265 41.00 -3.71 18.57
C GLN A 265 40.68 -4.80 17.52
N ALA A 266 40.66 -6.05 18.01
CA ALA A 266 40.08 -7.28 17.45
C ALA A 266 40.40 -7.65 15.98
N ALA A 267 41.30 -8.62 15.81
CA ALA A 267 41.57 -9.28 14.55
C ALA A 267 40.29 -9.92 13.94
N PRO A 268 39.95 -9.66 12.67
CA PRO A 268 38.89 -10.40 11.97
C PRO A 268 39.37 -11.82 11.72
N GLN A 269 38.66 -12.80 12.29
CA GLN A 269 38.84 -14.19 11.87
C GLN A 269 38.48 -14.29 10.38
N ALA A 270 39.49 -14.54 9.54
CA ALA A 270 39.31 -14.78 8.11
C ALA A 270 38.54 -16.10 7.91
N GLN A 271 37.21 -16.01 7.91
CA GLN A 271 36.35 -17.14 7.58
C GLN A 271 36.51 -17.44 6.09
N ALA A 272 36.95 -18.66 5.76
CA ALA A 272 37.05 -19.12 4.39
C ALA A 272 35.70 -18.91 3.69
N ILE A 273 35.72 -18.23 2.54
CA ILE A 273 34.51 -17.92 1.77
C ILE A 273 33.87 -19.25 1.36
N PRO A 274 32.65 -19.58 1.82
CA PRO A 274 32.02 -20.84 1.47
C PRO A 274 31.68 -20.86 -0.03
N THR A 275 32.10 -21.92 -0.71
CA THR A 275 31.96 -22.13 -2.18
C THR A 275 30.53 -22.45 -2.64
N GLY A 276 29.52 -22.14 -1.83
CA GLY A 276 28.13 -22.53 -2.05
C GLY A 276 27.16 -21.36 -2.23
N PRO A 277 25.91 -21.62 -2.64
CA PRO A 277 24.88 -20.59 -2.77
C PRO A 277 24.61 -19.89 -1.43
N LEU A 278 24.43 -18.58 -1.50
CA LEU A 278 24.18 -17.71 -0.35
C LEU A 278 22.70 -17.31 -0.29
N LEU A 279 22.02 -17.69 0.80
CA LEU A 279 20.61 -17.41 1.03
C LEU A 279 20.41 -16.04 1.70
N ASP A 280 19.36 -15.33 1.32
CA ASP A 280 18.86 -14.19 2.10
C ASP A 280 18.03 -14.67 3.33
N ILE A 281 17.73 -13.76 4.25
CA ILE A 281 17.01 -14.10 5.48
C ILE A 281 15.57 -14.60 5.23
N LYS A 282 14.92 -14.17 4.14
CA LYS A 282 13.57 -14.65 3.77
C LYS A 282 13.63 -16.07 3.25
N GLN A 283 14.63 -16.40 2.43
CA GLN A 283 14.89 -17.74 1.93
C GLN A 283 15.23 -18.70 3.07
N VAL A 284 16.01 -18.26 4.08
CA VAL A 284 16.26 -19.06 5.29
C VAL A 284 14.97 -19.26 6.09
N SER A 285 14.14 -18.23 6.23
CA SER A 285 12.83 -18.31 6.92
C SER A 285 11.90 -19.34 6.26
N GLU A 286 11.80 -19.29 4.93
CA GLU A 286 10.99 -20.24 4.14
C GLU A 286 11.54 -21.67 4.27
N ARG A 287 12.87 -21.83 4.20
CA ARG A 287 13.51 -23.15 4.23
C ARG A 287 13.48 -23.83 5.59
N VAL A 288 13.56 -23.05 6.68
CA VAL A 288 13.44 -23.56 8.06
C VAL A 288 11.97 -23.67 8.51
N GLY A 289 11.04 -22.98 7.85
CA GLY A 289 9.62 -22.98 8.21
C GLY A 289 9.30 -22.15 9.46
N ILE A 290 10.09 -21.12 9.77
CA ILE A 290 9.87 -20.22 10.92
C ILE A 290 9.93 -18.76 10.47
N SER A 291 9.27 -17.85 11.21
CA SER A 291 9.25 -16.43 10.86
C SER A 291 10.64 -15.76 10.98
N VAL A 292 10.85 -14.67 10.24
CA VAL A 292 12.09 -13.87 10.30
C VAL A 292 12.36 -13.35 11.71
N SER A 293 11.34 -12.91 12.44
CA SER A 293 11.49 -12.49 13.84
C SER A 293 12.00 -13.62 14.74
N MET A 294 11.53 -14.85 14.53
CA MET A 294 11.99 -16.03 15.28
C MET A 294 13.44 -16.39 14.92
N LEU A 295 13.86 -16.21 13.66
CA LEU A 295 15.26 -16.33 13.28
C LEU A 295 16.14 -15.34 14.04
N HIS A 296 15.72 -14.08 14.16
CA HIS A 296 16.45 -13.08 14.95
C HIS A 296 16.57 -13.48 16.43
N GLU A 297 15.51 -14.01 17.02
CA GLU A 297 15.54 -14.52 18.39
C GLU A 297 16.50 -15.71 18.53
N LYS A 298 16.52 -16.65 17.59
CA LYS A 298 17.49 -17.76 17.57
C LYS A 298 18.95 -17.32 17.50
N MET A 299 19.23 -16.15 16.95
CA MET A 299 20.58 -15.60 16.80
C MET A 299 21.03 -14.73 17.97
N LYS A 300 20.11 -14.24 18.82
CA LYS A 300 20.45 -13.34 19.95
C LYS A 300 20.80 -14.17 21.20
N PRO A 301 22.01 -14.04 21.77
CA PRO A 301 22.41 -14.78 22.98
C PRO A 301 21.49 -14.54 24.19
N ALA A 302 20.87 -13.37 24.26
CA ALA A 302 19.94 -13.02 25.35
C ALA A 302 18.54 -13.61 25.19
N SER A 303 18.22 -14.20 24.03
CA SER A 303 16.88 -14.76 23.78
C SER A 303 16.73 -16.14 24.42
N ARG A 304 15.53 -16.44 24.92
CA ARG A 304 15.15 -17.79 25.35
C ARG A 304 15.26 -18.82 24.22
N TYR A 305 15.15 -18.38 22.96
CA TYR A 305 15.21 -19.26 21.78
C TYR A 305 16.60 -19.36 21.16
N PHE A 306 17.64 -18.80 21.81
CA PHE A 306 19.00 -18.80 21.30
C PHE A 306 19.48 -20.22 20.98
N ASP A 307 19.98 -20.41 19.76
CA ASP A 307 20.56 -21.66 19.31
C ASP A 307 22.00 -21.40 18.87
N HIS A 308 22.95 -21.81 19.71
CA HIS A 308 24.38 -21.65 19.44
C HIS A 308 24.87 -22.47 18.24
N LYS A 309 24.08 -23.44 17.76
CA LYS A 309 24.37 -24.23 16.56
C LYS A 309 23.78 -23.62 15.29
N PHE A 310 22.96 -22.58 15.42
CA PHE A 310 22.36 -21.92 14.26
C PHE A 310 23.46 -21.32 13.35
N PRO A 311 23.34 -21.43 12.02
CA PRO A 311 24.38 -20.96 11.11
C PRO A 311 24.72 -19.47 11.31
N PRO A 312 26.03 -19.11 11.38
CA PRO A 312 26.43 -17.73 11.54
C PRO A 312 26.10 -16.91 10.30
N LYS A 313 25.84 -15.62 10.52
CA LYS A 313 25.57 -14.66 9.45
C LYS A 313 26.86 -14.29 8.73
N ILE A 314 26.83 -14.28 7.40
CA ILE A 314 27.93 -13.83 6.54
C ILE A 314 27.61 -12.41 6.09
N GLN A 315 28.38 -11.44 6.57
CA GLN A 315 28.20 -10.04 6.20
C GLN A 315 28.97 -9.76 4.91
N LEU A 316 28.25 -9.52 3.81
CA LEU A 316 28.86 -9.20 2.51
C LEU A 316 29.11 -7.70 2.34
N THR A 317 28.19 -6.89 2.85
CA THR A 317 28.27 -5.42 2.91
C THR A 317 27.69 -4.94 4.25
N GLU A 318 27.79 -3.64 4.54
CA GLU A 318 27.18 -3.06 5.74
C GLU A 318 25.68 -3.38 5.87
N ARG A 319 24.97 -3.46 4.73
CA ARG A 319 23.51 -3.65 4.68
C ARG A 319 23.09 -5.05 4.24
N THR A 320 23.99 -5.85 3.68
CA THR A 320 23.66 -7.16 3.12
C THR A 320 24.25 -8.28 3.94
N VAL A 321 23.35 -9.01 4.58
CA VAL A 321 23.65 -10.22 5.35
C VAL A 321 23.12 -11.44 4.58
N ARG A 322 23.93 -12.49 4.47
CA ARG A 322 23.58 -13.76 3.83
C ARG A 322 23.92 -14.94 4.74
N TYR A 323 23.40 -16.11 4.37
CA TYR A 323 23.67 -17.37 5.06
C TYR A 323 24.15 -18.41 4.06
N SER A 324 25.12 -19.24 4.46
CA SER A 324 25.55 -20.38 3.63
C SER A 324 24.42 -21.41 3.57
N GLN A 325 23.94 -21.73 2.36
CA GLN A 325 22.89 -22.74 2.18
C GLN A 325 23.29 -24.08 2.78
N ALA A 326 24.54 -24.51 2.59
CA ALA A 326 25.04 -25.77 3.12
C ALA A 326 25.02 -25.82 4.66
N ALA A 327 25.32 -24.70 5.32
CA ALA A 327 25.27 -24.61 6.78
C ALA A 327 23.83 -24.68 7.30
N VAL A 328 22.89 -24.00 6.62
CA VAL A 328 21.45 -24.07 6.93
C VAL A 328 20.91 -25.48 6.75
N ASP A 329 21.25 -26.15 5.64
CA ASP A 329 20.82 -27.52 5.38
C ASP A 329 21.41 -28.51 6.39
N ALA A 330 22.68 -28.35 6.78
CA ALA A 330 23.32 -29.17 7.81
C ALA A 330 22.66 -28.98 9.19
N TRP A 331 22.29 -27.75 9.53
CA TRP A 331 21.57 -27.46 10.77
C TRP A 331 20.16 -28.08 10.78
N ILE A 332 19.41 -27.98 9.67
CA ILE A 332 18.10 -28.64 9.53
C ILE A 332 18.23 -30.16 9.70
N GLN A 333 19.21 -30.78 9.04
CA GLN A 333 19.52 -32.20 9.18
C GLN A 333 19.83 -32.57 10.64
N ALA A 334 20.65 -31.79 11.34
CA ALA A 334 20.96 -32.01 12.76
C ALA A 334 19.71 -31.91 13.66
N CYS A 335 18.79 -31.00 13.37
CA CYS A 335 17.52 -30.89 14.09
C CYS A 335 16.61 -32.09 13.85
N VAL A 336 16.60 -32.66 12.64
CA VAL A 336 15.78 -33.83 12.28
C VAL A 336 16.41 -35.13 12.81
N SER A 337 17.74 -35.24 12.80
CA SER A 337 18.47 -36.44 13.26
C SER A 337 18.76 -36.45 14.76
N GLY A 338 18.51 -35.35 15.48
CA GLY A 338 18.71 -35.30 16.93
C GLY A 338 17.83 -36.32 17.65
N PRO A 339 18.35 -37.05 18.66
CA PRO A 339 17.55 -37.97 19.45
C PRO A 339 16.44 -37.16 20.12
N SER A 340 15.21 -37.37 19.65
CA SER A 340 14.01 -36.78 20.24
C SER A 340 14.03 -37.08 21.74
N ALA A 341 14.28 -36.05 22.54
CA ALA A 341 14.39 -36.13 23.99
C ALA A 341 13.00 -36.30 24.65
N ALA A 342 12.23 -37.26 24.13
CA ALA A 342 11.00 -37.75 24.73
C ALA A 342 11.30 -39.15 25.30
N GLY A 343 11.96 -39.20 26.46
CA GLY A 343 12.16 -40.48 27.14
C GLY A 343 13.24 -40.53 28.21
N SER A 344 13.28 -39.59 29.16
CA SER A 344 13.93 -39.88 30.45
C SER A 344 13.55 -38.87 31.54
N THR A 345 12.53 -39.20 32.34
CA THR A 345 12.53 -39.08 33.82
C THR A 345 11.22 -39.63 34.42
N ARG A 346 11.36 -40.70 35.23
CA ARG A 346 10.65 -41.06 36.49
C ARG A 346 9.21 -40.52 36.68
N GLY A 347 8.16 -41.30 36.93
CA GLY A 347 8.04 -42.52 37.72
C GLY A 347 6.91 -42.29 38.74
N SER A 348 5.74 -42.87 38.51
CA SER A 348 4.71 -43.13 39.55
C SER A 348 3.72 -44.16 38.99
N GLU A 349 3.48 -45.18 39.78
CA GLU A 349 2.64 -46.35 39.54
C GLU A 349 1.17 -46.00 39.28
N GLY A 350 0.49 -46.86 38.52
CA GLY A 350 -0.95 -46.77 38.26
C GLY A 350 -1.35 -47.66 37.09
N THR A 351 -1.46 -48.96 37.35
CA THR A 351 -1.95 -50.00 36.45
C THR A 351 -3.37 -49.70 35.93
N HIS A 352 -3.55 -49.66 34.62
CA HIS A 352 -4.66 -50.35 33.97
C HIS A 352 -4.37 -50.58 32.49
N ALA A 353 -4.39 -51.86 32.12
CA ALA A 353 -4.25 -52.33 30.76
C ALA A 353 -5.54 -52.05 29.98
N GLU A 354 -5.41 -51.62 28.71
CA GLU A 354 -6.19 -52.23 27.64
C GLU A 354 -5.48 -52.07 26.29
N HIS A 355 -5.20 -53.23 25.71
CA HIS A 355 -4.74 -53.47 24.36
C HIS A 355 -5.84 -53.10 23.35
N VAL A 356 -5.57 -52.23 22.35
CA VAL A 356 -6.07 -52.47 20.98
C VAL A 356 -5.05 -51.96 19.96
N ALA A 357 -4.71 -52.87 19.06
CA ALA A 357 -3.68 -52.76 18.04
C ALA A 357 -4.07 -51.85 16.86
N LEU A 358 -3.04 -51.16 16.36
CA LEU A 358 -3.01 -50.53 15.04
C LEU A 358 -3.13 -51.59 13.93
N LYS A 359 -4.14 -51.43 13.07
CA LYS A 359 -4.16 -51.95 11.70
C LYS A 359 -4.78 -50.89 10.78
N PHE A 360 -3.94 -50.05 10.19
CA PHE A 360 -4.30 -49.34 8.96
C PHE A 360 -3.88 -50.24 7.79
N GLN A 361 -4.84 -50.97 7.24
CA GLN A 361 -4.73 -51.62 5.94
C GLN A 361 -5.54 -50.81 4.92
N SER A 362 -4.82 -50.31 3.92
CA SER A 362 -5.34 -49.72 2.70
C SER A 362 -6.14 -50.75 1.91
N GLN A 363 -7.40 -50.46 1.58
CA GLN A 363 -8.10 -51.10 0.47
C GLN A 363 -9.01 -50.10 -0.25
N ASN A 364 -8.73 -49.94 -1.55
CA ASN A 364 -9.68 -49.51 -2.58
C ASN A 364 -10.76 -50.58 -2.72
N SER A 365 -12.04 -50.21 -2.70
CA SER A 365 -13.12 -50.87 -3.45
C SER A 365 -14.31 -49.94 -3.61
N ALA A 366 -14.91 -50.01 -4.80
CA ALA A 366 -16.05 -49.25 -5.26
C ALA A 366 -17.40 -49.72 -4.68
N GLY A 367 -18.37 -48.79 -4.68
CA GLY A 367 -19.77 -49.04 -5.00
C GLY A 367 -20.70 -49.47 -3.87
N ALA A 368 -21.53 -48.54 -3.38
CA ALA A 368 -22.93 -48.80 -3.02
C ALA A 368 -23.71 -47.49 -2.84
N ASN A 369 -24.89 -47.48 -3.46
CA ASN A 369 -25.87 -46.39 -3.48
C ASN A 369 -26.35 -45.99 -2.08
N ILE A 370 -26.44 -44.68 -1.83
CA ILE A 370 -27.38 -44.13 -0.84
C ILE A 370 -28.16 -42.99 -1.49
N ALA A 371 -29.46 -43.05 -1.26
CA ALA A 371 -30.52 -42.32 -1.90
C ALA A 371 -30.53 -40.81 -1.63
N ASN A 372 -31.09 -40.13 -2.63
CA ASN A 372 -31.54 -38.75 -2.70
C ASN A 372 -32.02 -38.15 -1.36
N SER A 373 -31.30 -37.13 -0.90
CA SER A 373 -31.87 -36.04 -0.11
C SER A 373 -31.64 -34.76 -0.90
N ALA A 374 -32.64 -34.38 -1.69
CA ALA A 374 -32.68 -33.11 -2.40
C ALA A 374 -32.85 -31.99 -1.37
N ASN A 375 -31.74 -31.49 -0.84
CA ASN A 375 -31.71 -30.19 -0.20
C ASN A 375 -31.26 -29.16 -1.23
N ASP A 376 -32.08 -28.13 -1.32
CA ASP A 376 -31.93 -26.90 -2.09
C ASP A 376 -30.63 -26.19 -1.71
N GLN A 377 -29.54 -26.56 -2.38
CA GLN A 377 -28.17 -26.07 -2.16
C GLN A 377 -27.77 -25.07 -3.27
N GLY A 378 -28.73 -24.48 -3.97
CA GLY A 378 -28.51 -23.72 -5.21
C GLY A 378 -28.03 -22.27 -5.05
N ASP A 379 -28.26 -21.64 -3.90
CA ASP A 379 -27.90 -20.24 -3.67
C ASP A 379 -26.63 -20.04 -2.82
N ASP A 380 -26.09 -21.10 -2.22
CA ASP A 380 -25.00 -21.01 -1.25
C ASP A 380 -23.62 -20.81 -1.94
N ASP A 381 -23.46 -21.28 -3.19
CA ASP A 381 -22.20 -21.11 -3.93
C ASP A 381 -21.95 -19.65 -4.37
N ARG A 382 -23.01 -18.85 -4.57
CA ARG A 382 -22.86 -17.43 -4.96
C ARG A 382 -22.15 -16.59 -3.91
N LEU A 383 -22.36 -16.89 -2.64
CA LEU A 383 -21.71 -16.18 -1.52
C LEU A 383 -20.25 -16.60 -1.32
N ARG A 384 -19.82 -17.75 -1.86
CA ARG A 384 -18.41 -18.14 -1.78
C ARG A 384 -17.50 -17.22 -2.60
N ASP A 385 -18.04 -16.58 -3.62
CA ASP A 385 -17.29 -15.69 -4.52
C ASP A 385 -17.28 -14.23 -4.05
N THR A 386 -18.21 -13.83 -3.16
CA THR A 386 -18.37 -12.44 -2.70
C THR A 386 -17.64 -12.15 -1.39
N GLY A 387 -16.33 -12.39 -1.34
CA GLY A 387 -15.53 -12.00 -0.17
C GLY A 387 -15.54 -10.49 0.10
N LEU A 388 -15.10 -10.09 1.29
CA LEU A 388 -14.85 -8.68 1.62
C LEU A 388 -13.36 -8.35 1.50
N LEU A 389 -13.05 -7.14 1.04
CA LEU A 389 -11.67 -6.66 0.97
C LEU A 389 -11.04 -6.61 2.37
N THR A 390 -9.71 -6.76 2.42
CA THR A 390 -8.93 -6.78 3.67
C THR A 390 -9.19 -5.53 4.52
N GLU A 391 -9.20 -4.37 3.89
CA GLU A 391 -9.48 -3.09 4.57
C GLU A 391 -10.86 -3.07 5.21
N GLU A 392 -11.87 -3.61 4.51
CA GLU A 392 -13.23 -3.67 5.02
C GLU A 392 -13.36 -4.66 6.19
N ILE A 393 -12.70 -5.82 6.11
CA ILE A 393 -12.60 -6.75 7.23
C ILE A 393 -11.95 -6.10 8.45
N VAL A 394 -10.79 -5.47 8.27
CA VAL A 394 -10.10 -4.78 9.37
C VAL A 394 -11.01 -3.72 9.98
N ARG A 395 -11.63 -2.88 9.14
CA ARG A 395 -12.56 -1.83 9.58
C ARG A 395 -13.74 -2.38 10.40
N LEU A 396 -14.43 -3.40 9.90
CA LEU A 396 -15.62 -3.97 10.54
C LEU A 396 -15.27 -4.66 11.86
N PHE A 397 -14.21 -5.47 11.87
CA PHE A 397 -13.85 -6.27 13.04
C PHE A 397 -13.02 -5.49 14.08
N SER A 398 -12.37 -4.38 13.71
CA SER A 398 -11.70 -3.50 14.68
C SER A 398 -12.67 -2.57 15.41
N ARG A 399 -13.81 -2.18 14.81
CA ARG A 399 -14.79 -1.27 15.43
C ARG A 399 -15.34 -1.76 16.78
N LYS A 400 -15.42 -3.08 16.98
CA LYS A 400 -15.93 -3.70 18.21
C LYS A 400 -14.83 -4.31 19.09
N ALA A 401 -13.59 -4.30 18.61
CA ALA A 401 -12.43 -4.74 19.38
C ALA A 401 -12.02 -3.61 20.31
N ARG A 402 -12.22 -3.79 21.63
CA ARG A 402 -11.85 -2.75 22.59
C ARG A 402 -10.35 -2.42 22.58
N ASP A 403 -9.49 -3.37 22.20
CA ASP A 403 -8.02 -3.21 22.30
C ASP A 403 -7.21 -3.96 21.21
N GLY A 404 -7.81 -4.23 20.04
CA GLY A 404 -7.19 -5.07 19.01
C GLY A 404 -7.00 -4.37 17.68
N ASP A 405 -5.80 -3.86 17.41
CA ASP A 405 -5.43 -3.50 16.04
C ASP A 405 -5.32 -4.80 15.20
N LEU A 406 -6.23 -4.95 14.24
CA LEU A 406 -6.23 -6.08 13.32
C LEU A 406 -5.33 -5.80 12.12
N THR A 407 -4.86 -4.58 11.92
CA THR A 407 -4.06 -4.18 10.76
C THR A 407 -2.80 -5.03 10.64
N ASP A 408 -2.08 -5.25 11.74
CA ASP A 408 -0.90 -6.14 11.77
C ASP A 408 -1.25 -7.60 11.47
N THR A 409 -2.42 -8.04 11.94
CA THR A 409 -2.88 -9.43 11.75
C THR A 409 -3.18 -9.69 10.29
N PHE A 410 -3.83 -8.75 9.59
CA PHE A 410 -4.14 -8.92 8.17
C PHE A 410 -3.02 -8.50 7.22
N SER A 411 -2.04 -7.72 7.70
CA SER A 411 -0.79 -7.43 6.98
C SER A 411 0.10 -8.66 6.87
N ASN A 412 0.10 -9.53 7.90
CA ASN A 412 0.74 -10.85 7.83
C ASN A 412 -0.15 -11.95 8.44
N PRO A 413 -1.19 -12.40 7.71
CA PRO A 413 -2.18 -13.29 8.27
C PRO A 413 -1.56 -14.65 8.61
N PRO A 414 -1.86 -15.20 9.81
CA PRO A 414 -1.42 -16.54 10.19
C PRO A 414 -1.85 -17.56 9.14
N SER A 415 -1.05 -18.60 8.93
CA SER A 415 -1.32 -19.62 7.90
C SER A 415 -2.68 -20.32 8.08
N GLY A 416 -3.18 -20.41 9.32
CA GLY A 416 -4.54 -20.89 9.61
C GLY A 416 -5.61 -19.96 9.05
N LEU A 417 -5.48 -18.65 9.25
CA LEU A 417 -6.39 -17.63 8.72
C LEU A 417 -6.32 -17.55 7.18
N LYS A 418 -5.11 -17.54 6.61
CA LYS A 418 -4.91 -17.56 5.14
C LYS A 418 -5.59 -18.75 4.49
N ARG A 419 -5.46 -19.96 5.06
CA ARG A 419 -6.03 -21.19 4.48
C ARG A 419 -7.55 -21.27 4.58
N ARG A 420 -8.14 -20.70 5.64
CA ARG A 420 -9.57 -20.84 5.93
C ARG A 420 -10.39 -19.69 5.37
N ALA A 421 -9.86 -18.47 5.46
CA ALA A 421 -10.64 -17.27 5.23
C ALA A 421 -10.36 -16.59 3.89
N GLN A 422 -9.33 -16.97 3.12
CA GLN A 422 -9.01 -16.29 1.87
C GLN A 422 -9.80 -16.87 0.70
N ILE A 423 -10.58 -16.02 0.01
CA ILE A 423 -11.38 -16.42 -1.17
C ILE A 423 -10.58 -16.24 -2.48
N ASN A 424 -9.73 -15.20 -2.56
CA ASN A 424 -8.91 -14.94 -3.76
C ASN A 424 -7.43 -14.74 -3.38
N SER A 425 -6.54 -15.33 -4.18
CA SER A 425 -5.10 -15.49 -3.94
C SER A 425 -4.23 -14.23 -4.05
N VAL A 426 -4.81 -13.04 -4.26
CA VAL A 426 -4.04 -11.80 -4.24
C VAL A 426 -3.41 -11.62 -2.85
N LYS A 427 -2.09 -11.49 -2.78
CA LYS A 427 -1.37 -11.34 -1.51
C LYS A 427 -1.58 -9.94 -0.93
N GLY A 428 -1.89 -9.85 0.38
CA GLY A 428 -1.78 -8.62 1.17
C GLY A 428 -3.05 -7.78 1.27
N VAL A 429 -2.87 -6.46 1.31
CA VAL A 429 -3.86 -5.39 1.62
C VAL A 429 -5.12 -5.40 0.73
N CYS A 430 -5.07 -6.10 -0.40
CA CYS A 430 -6.18 -6.20 -1.36
C CYS A 430 -6.76 -7.62 -1.47
N ALA A 431 -6.51 -8.50 -0.49
CA ALA A 431 -7.10 -9.84 -0.48
C ALA A 431 -8.60 -9.77 -0.15
N TYR A 432 -9.36 -10.70 -0.75
CA TYR A 432 -10.77 -10.95 -0.42
C TYR A 432 -10.87 -12.06 0.63
N TRP A 433 -11.65 -11.80 1.67
CA TRP A 433 -11.82 -12.69 2.80
C TRP A 433 -13.27 -13.09 3.00
N ASN A 434 -13.49 -14.32 3.44
CA ASN A 434 -14.75 -14.81 3.96
C ASN A 434 -14.93 -14.29 5.41
N PRO A 435 -15.87 -13.37 5.67
CA PRO A 435 -16.04 -12.78 6.99
C PRO A 435 -16.44 -13.81 8.06
N VAL A 436 -17.15 -14.89 7.71
CA VAL A 436 -17.52 -15.96 8.65
C VAL A 436 -16.29 -16.74 9.10
N GLU A 437 -15.38 -17.07 8.18
CA GLU A 437 -14.13 -17.76 8.52
C GLU A 437 -13.17 -16.86 9.31
N VAL A 438 -13.15 -15.55 9.01
CA VAL A 438 -12.45 -14.56 9.83
C VAL A 438 -13.01 -14.54 11.26
N ALA A 439 -14.33 -14.48 11.41
CA ALA A 439 -15.01 -14.44 12.70
C ALA A 439 -14.77 -15.72 13.51
N LEU A 440 -14.85 -16.89 12.89
CA LEU A 440 -14.52 -18.18 13.51
C LEU A 440 -13.08 -18.20 14.01
N TRP A 441 -12.14 -17.75 13.18
CA TRP A 441 -10.73 -17.67 13.57
C TRP A 441 -10.52 -16.71 14.75
N LEU A 442 -11.12 -15.52 14.71
CA LEU A 442 -11.05 -14.56 15.82
C LEU A 442 -11.66 -15.14 17.10
N HIS A 443 -12.77 -15.86 17.00
CA HIS A 443 -13.38 -16.52 18.14
C HIS A 443 -12.47 -17.60 18.75
N GLU A 444 -11.82 -18.41 17.91
CA GLU A 444 -10.97 -19.52 18.32
C GLU A 444 -9.65 -19.04 18.95
N PHE A 445 -9.00 -18.04 18.35
CA PHE A 445 -7.66 -17.60 18.76
C PHE A 445 -7.64 -16.33 19.62
N ARG A 446 -8.76 -15.60 19.69
CA ARG A 446 -8.90 -14.37 20.49
C ARG A 446 -10.23 -14.35 21.25
N THR A 447 -10.65 -15.49 21.81
CA THR A 447 -11.95 -15.67 22.48
C THR A 447 -12.26 -14.62 23.55
N GLY A 448 -11.23 -14.13 24.27
CA GLY A 448 -11.40 -13.09 25.29
C GLY A 448 -11.77 -11.72 24.74
N VAL A 449 -11.35 -11.41 23.51
CA VAL A 449 -11.63 -10.13 22.83
C VAL A 449 -12.85 -10.26 21.90
N TYR A 450 -13.04 -11.43 21.30
CA TYR A 450 -14.11 -11.73 20.34
C TYR A 450 -14.98 -12.91 20.79
N PRO A 451 -15.78 -12.74 21.85
CA PRO A 451 -16.81 -13.71 22.18
C PRO A 451 -17.88 -13.76 21.07
N ALA A 452 -18.55 -14.91 20.91
CA ALA A 452 -19.54 -15.12 19.85
C ALA A 452 -20.63 -14.05 19.81
N ARG A 453 -21.03 -13.53 20.98
CA ARG A 453 -21.99 -12.42 21.11
C ARG A 453 -21.50 -11.12 20.46
N VAL A 454 -20.24 -10.74 20.67
CA VAL A 454 -19.66 -9.52 20.06
C VAL A 454 -19.54 -9.68 18.55
N LEU A 455 -19.16 -10.87 18.10
CA LEU A 455 -19.11 -11.19 16.68
C LEU A 455 -20.51 -11.13 16.05
N ALA A 456 -21.56 -11.62 16.74
CA ALA A 456 -22.94 -11.49 16.26
C ALA A 456 -23.34 -10.02 16.01
N GLU A 457 -22.99 -9.10 16.91
CA GLU A 457 -23.25 -7.66 16.71
C GLU A 457 -22.52 -7.09 15.47
N ILE A 458 -21.38 -7.65 15.07
CA ILE A 458 -20.69 -7.24 13.83
C ILE A 458 -21.49 -7.70 12.60
N PHE A 459 -22.06 -8.91 12.62
CA PHE A 459 -22.90 -9.40 11.51
C PHE A 459 -24.28 -8.73 11.44
N ASP A 460 -24.62 -7.86 12.39
CA ASP A 460 -25.80 -7.01 12.29
C ASP A 460 -25.58 -5.78 11.41
N TYR A 461 -24.34 -5.47 10.97
CA TYR A 461 -24.08 -4.40 10.02
C TYR A 461 -24.59 -4.72 8.61
N GLU A 462 -25.09 -3.68 7.91
CA GLU A 462 -25.67 -3.79 6.56
C GLU A 462 -24.74 -4.50 5.56
N ASN A 463 -23.43 -4.21 5.62
CA ASN A 463 -22.43 -4.80 4.72
C ASN A 463 -22.22 -6.31 4.93
N LEU A 464 -22.74 -6.87 6.02
CA LEU A 464 -22.64 -8.29 6.37
C LEU A 464 -24.00 -9.01 6.34
N GLU A 465 -25.07 -8.35 5.89
CA GLU A 465 -26.39 -8.97 5.75
C GLU A 465 -26.36 -10.31 4.99
N PRO A 466 -25.63 -10.45 3.86
CA PRO A 466 -25.58 -11.73 3.13
C PRO A 466 -24.93 -12.87 3.93
N TRP A 467 -24.15 -12.53 4.95
CA TRP A 467 -23.39 -13.48 5.76
C TRP A 467 -24.05 -13.79 7.11
N ARG A 468 -25.08 -13.05 7.50
CA ARG A 468 -25.72 -13.14 8.83
C ARG A 468 -26.28 -14.53 9.12
N SER A 469 -26.99 -15.13 8.16
CA SER A 469 -27.56 -16.48 8.31
C SER A 469 -26.48 -17.55 8.55
N ARG A 470 -25.40 -17.49 7.76
CA ARG A 470 -24.25 -18.40 7.89
C ARG A 470 -23.56 -18.25 9.25
N TRP A 471 -23.35 -17.01 9.70
CA TRP A 471 -22.78 -16.77 11.03
C TRP A 471 -23.68 -17.31 12.15
N ALA A 472 -25.00 -17.11 12.05
CA ALA A 472 -25.95 -17.63 13.04
C ALA A 472 -25.90 -19.16 13.17
N ASP A 473 -25.74 -19.87 12.05
CA ASP A 473 -25.58 -21.32 12.07
C ASP A 473 -24.25 -21.77 12.67
N GLU A 474 -23.17 -21.04 12.43
CA GLU A 474 -21.88 -21.28 13.09
C GLU A 474 -21.94 -21.02 14.60
N VAL A 475 -22.63 -19.98 15.06
CA VAL A 475 -22.86 -19.74 16.49
C VAL A 475 -23.58 -20.93 17.14
N LYS A 476 -24.65 -21.46 16.50
CA LYS A 476 -25.33 -22.68 16.98
C LYS A 476 -24.40 -23.89 17.04
N ARG A 477 -23.41 -23.99 16.13
CA ARG A 477 -22.40 -25.07 16.15
C ARG A 477 -21.40 -24.88 17.29
N LEU A 478 -20.96 -23.64 17.54
CA LEU A 478 -20.08 -23.29 18.65
C LEU A 478 -20.73 -23.58 20.01
N ASP A 479 -22.01 -23.25 20.18
CA ASP A 479 -22.76 -23.52 21.42
C ASP A 479 -22.92 -25.03 21.68
N ARG A 480 -23.22 -25.81 20.63
CA ARG A 480 -23.28 -27.28 20.72
C ARG A 480 -21.95 -27.89 21.17
N ARG A 481 -20.82 -27.37 20.67
CA ARG A 481 -19.48 -27.84 21.07
C ARG A 481 -19.17 -27.53 22.54
N ARG A 482 -19.63 -26.39 23.07
CA ARG A 482 -19.46 -26.04 24.50
C ARG A 482 -20.35 -26.88 25.41
N GLY A 483 -21.57 -27.20 24.98
CA GLY A 483 -22.52 -27.99 25.76
C GLY A 483 -22.14 -29.47 25.94
N GLY A 484 -21.31 -30.03 25.06
CA GLY A 484 -20.88 -31.43 25.10
C GLY A 484 -19.66 -31.74 25.96
N VAL A 485 -19.06 -30.74 26.62
CA VAL A 485 -17.86 -30.89 27.48
C VAL A 485 -18.26 -30.72 28.95
N ARG A 486 -19.30 -31.43 29.39
CA ARG A 486 -19.69 -31.52 30.80
C ARG A 486 -19.33 -32.87 31.39
#